data_AF-A0A7V9ZIJ1-F1
#
_entry.id   AF-A0A7V9ZIJ1-F1
#
_cell.length_a   1.000
_cell.length_b   1.000
_cell.length_c   1.000
_cell.angle_alpha   90.00
_cell.angle_beta   90.00
_cell.angle_gamma   90.00
#
_symmetry.space_group_name_H-M   'P 1'
#
loop_
_entity.id
_entity.type
_entity.pdbx_description
1 polymer ?
#
loop_
_entity_poly.entity_id
_entity_poly.type
_entity_poly.pdbx_seq_one_letter_code
_entity_poly.pdbx_strand_id
1 'polypeptide(L)'
;MKSAGRPGLCWYCGHAVLLVSDPPEHVIPDSMGGRLKTLRVCESCNHDAGRLIDAPFMKDMLIFWDRLLHLPASAKLPPQFEATLEDGTPVDLRMTGKGPWTANVRSSIKRDGDQIRIRARDQAEYERLLERVRKDLAKEGRELPADLGAPQPQELGEVRIATQLDGVVWLRMAAKITLGVLSLVVDEQWIRTPEAAKLRGWLWDENPQNPEGSPALAFPHQPTAKLDTYVPRPPEHLLYLHPAPGESTVGLRIVFFGTLFVSVEIELGGYDCPLKAWRTTYGQPVTETDFQALVMEATLAVHELDPPSN
;
A
#
# COMPACT_ATOMS: atom_id res chain seq x y z
N MET A 1 -8.39 0.18 32.88
CA MET A 1 -8.49 -1.30 33.04
C MET A 1 -7.51 -1.92 32.04
N LYS A 2 -6.68 -2.89 32.44
CA LYS A 2 -5.86 -3.65 31.48
C LYS A 2 -6.80 -4.58 30.70
N SER A 3 -6.77 -4.54 29.37
CA SER A 3 -7.57 -5.47 28.56
C SER A 3 -7.06 -6.91 28.77
N ALA A 4 -7.97 -7.87 28.70
CA ALA A 4 -7.61 -9.27 28.79
C ALA A 4 -6.78 -9.67 27.54
N GLY A 5 -5.69 -10.40 27.76
CA GLY A 5 -4.97 -11.07 26.70
C GLY A 5 -5.81 -12.20 26.08
N ARG A 6 -5.54 -12.55 24.83
CA ARG A 6 -6.02 -13.76 24.18
C ARG A 6 -4.84 -14.61 23.72
N PRO A 7 -5.00 -15.94 23.59
CA PRO A 7 -3.95 -16.80 23.08
C PRO A 7 -3.46 -16.31 21.72
N GLY A 8 -2.15 -16.26 21.56
CA GLY A 8 -1.55 -15.94 20.28
C GLY A 8 -0.36 -14.99 20.37
N LEU A 9 0.61 -15.19 19.50
CA LEU A 9 1.64 -14.21 19.16
C LEU A 9 1.20 -13.31 18.02
N CYS A 10 1.65 -12.05 18.06
CA CYS A 10 1.56 -11.15 16.92
C CYS A 10 2.47 -11.63 15.78
N TRP A 11 1.91 -11.79 14.59
CA TRP A 11 2.62 -12.30 13.40
C TRP A 11 3.57 -11.28 12.79
N TYR A 12 3.43 -10.00 13.12
CA TYR A 12 4.34 -8.97 12.61
C TYR A 12 5.58 -8.80 13.49
N CYS A 13 5.48 -8.91 14.82
CA CYS A 13 6.65 -8.79 15.69
C CYS A 13 7.17 -10.12 16.24
N GLY A 14 6.37 -11.19 16.22
CA GLY A 14 6.72 -12.52 16.70
C GLY A 14 6.72 -12.70 18.22
N HIS A 15 6.41 -11.66 19.01
CA HIS A 15 6.61 -11.70 20.47
C HIS A 15 5.44 -11.14 21.30
N ALA A 16 4.65 -10.19 20.77
CA ALA A 16 3.59 -9.57 21.55
C ALA A 16 2.43 -10.55 21.78
N VAL A 17 1.95 -10.60 23.04
CA VAL A 17 0.70 -11.28 23.38
C VAL A 17 -0.46 -10.45 22.84
N LEU A 18 -1.34 -11.09 22.10
CA LEU A 18 -2.51 -10.42 21.53
C LEU A 18 -3.53 -10.08 22.62
N LEU A 19 -4.19 -8.94 22.48
CA LEU A 19 -5.27 -8.50 23.35
C LEU A 19 -6.61 -8.75 22.67
N VAL A 20 -7.67 -8.95 23.45
CA VAL A 20 -9.04 -9.03 22.93
C VAL A 20 -9.47 -7.72 22.27
N SER A 21 -8.92 -6.60 22.74
CA SER A 21 -9.19 -5.26 22.22
C SER A 21 -8.38 -4.91 20.96
N ASP A 22 -7.40 -5.73 20.55
CA ASP A 22 -6.60 -5.43 19.37
C ASP A 22 -7.52 -5.39 18.13
N PRO A 23 -7.45 -4.32 17.31
CA PRO A 23 -8.27 -4.22 16.12
C PRO A 23 -7.84 -5.25 15.06
N PRO A 24 -8.78 -5.78 14.26
CA PRO A 24 -8.42 -6.64 13.14
C PRO A 24 -7.54 -5.88 12.14
N GLU A 25 -6.49 -6.53 11.67
CA GLU A 25 -5.60 -5.99 10.64
C GLU A 25 -6.07 -6.41 9.25
N HIS A 26 -6.03 -5.50 8.26
CA HIS A 26 -6.31 -5.85 6.87
C HIS A 26 -5.03 -6.38 6.20
N VAL A 27 -5.14 -7.55 5.57
CA VAL A 27 -4.02 -8.17 4.84
C VAL A 27 -3.57 -7.28 3.68
N ILE A 28 -4.53 -6.88 2.83
CA ILE A 28 -4.38 -5.79 1.85
C ILE A 28 -5.07 -4.54 2.43
N PRO A 29 -4.50 -3.33 2.31
CA PRO A 29 -5.11 -2.12 2.87
C PRO A 29 -6.58 -1.91 2.46
N ASP A 30 -7.45 -1.52 3.40
CA ASP A 30 -8.87 -1.19 3.13
C ASP A 30 -9.01 -0.11 2.06
N SER A 31 -8.06 0.81 2.02
CA SER A 31 -7.98 1.90 1.03
C SER A 31 -7.69 1.44 -0.39
N MET A 32 -7.29 0.18 -0.58
CA MET A 32 -7.19 -0.50 -1.88
C MET A 32 -8.41 -1.37 -2.17
N GLY A 33 -9.38 -1.46 -1.26
CA GLY A 33 -10.48 -2.41 -1.34
C GLY A 33 -10.17 -3.78 -0.74
N GLY A 34 -9.06 -3.92 -0.01
CA GLY A 34 -8.76 -5.13 0.74
C GLY A 34 -9.78 -5.38 1.84
N ARG A 35 -10.30 -6.62 1.90
CA ARG A 35 -11.33 -7.03 2.87
C ARG A 35 -10.93 -8.21 3.72
N LEU A 36 -9.88 -8.94 3.32
CA LEU A 36 -9.33 -10.03 4.11
C LEU A 36 -8.65 -9.46 5.35
N LYS A 37 -9.06 -9.95 6.51
CA LYS A 37 -8.59 -9.49 7.81
C LYS A 37 -7.99 -10.63 8.61
N THR A 38 -7.00 -10.31 9.41
CA THR A 38 -6.46 -11.20 10.42
C THR A 38 -6.61 -10.61 11.81
N LEU A 39 -6.89 -11.47 12.79
CA LEU A 39 -6.82 -11.14 14.21
C LEU A 39 -5.44 -11.54 14.76
N ARG A 40 -4.37 -11.58 13.98
CA ARG A 40 -3.08 -12.09 14.47
C ARG A 40 -2.00 -11.02 14.56
N VAL A 41 -2.41 -9.76 14.67
CA VAL A 41 -1.52 -8.60 14.77
C VAL A 41 -1.92 -7.75 15.97
N CYS A 42 -0.96 -7.33 16.79
CA CYS A 42 -1.23 -6.44 17.93
C CYS A 42 -1.46 -5.00 17.48
N GLU A 43 -2.15 -4.20 18.29
CA GLU A 43 -2.51 -2.82 17.95
C GLU A 43 -1.31 -1.96 17.51
N SER A 44 -0.17 -2.06 18.20
CA SER A 44 1.04 -1.28 17.87
C SER A 44 1.59 -1.63 16.48
N CYS A 45 1.72 -2.91 16.16
CA CYS A 45 2.20 -3.35 14.86
C CYS A 45 1.21 -3.04 13.74
N ASN A 46 -0.10 -3.11 14.02
CA ASN A 46 -1.13 -2.71 13.07
C ASN A 46 -1.01 -1.21 12.74
N HIS A 47 -0.89 -0.36 13.77
CA HIS A 47 -0.67 1.07 13.61
C HIS A 47 0.59 1.40 12.80
N ASP A 48 1.73 0.77 13.15
CA ASP A 48 2.98 0.99 12.44
C ASP A 48 2.95 0.44 11.02
N ALA A 49 2.28 -0.70 10.76
CA ALA A 49 2.11 -1.21 9.41
C ALA A 49 1.32 -0.22 8.53
N GLY A 50 0.24 0.37 9.08
CA GLY A 50 -0.53 1.41 8.39
C GLY A 50 0.31 2.64 8.04
N ARG A 51 1.21 3.07 8.94
CA ARG A 51 2.03 4.29 8.78
C ARG A 51 3.28 4.06 7.92
N LEU A 52 3.98 2.95 8.11
CA LEU A 52 5.31 2.69 7.55
C LEU A 52 5.28 1.82 6.30
N ILE A 53 4.19 1.07 6.06
CA ILE A 53 4.10 0.08 4.97
C ILE A 53 2.97 0.48 4.03
N ASP A 54 1.75 0.55 4.55
CA ASP A 54 0.57 0.83 3.73
C ASP A 54 0.63 2.24 3.12
N ALA A 55 0.95 3.25 3.93
CA ALA A 55 0.99 4.63 3.44
C ALA A 55 2.07 4.86 2.35
N PRO A 56 3.33 4.38 2.47
CA PRO A 56 4.28 4.45 1.38
C PRO A 56 3.86 3.66 0.14
N PHE A 57 3.35 2.43 0.31
CA PHE A 57 2.89 1.61 -0.81
C PHE A 57 1.74 2.26 -1.58
N MET A 58 0.84 2.96 -0.88
CA MET A 58 -0.26 3.71 -1.47
C MET A 58 0.14 4.93 -2.29
N LYS A 59 1.40 5.38 -2.15
CA LYS A 59 2.01 6.45 -2.96
C LYS A 59 2.77 5.90 -4.18
N ASP A 60 2.99 4.59 -4.26
CA ASP A 60 3.59 3.97 -5.44
C ASP A 60 2.77 4.29 -6.69
N MET A 61 3.45 4.63 -7.79
CA MET A 61 2.78 5.10 -9.01
C MET A 61 1.85 4.05 -9.61
N LEU A 62 2.25 2.78 -9.65
CA LEU A 62 1.44 1.73 -10.27
C LEU A 62 0.18 1.47 -9.44
N ILE A 63 0.34 1.43 -8.11
CA ILE A 63 -0.79 1.31 -7.17
C ILE A 63 -1.72 2.51 -7.25
N PHE A 64 -1.17 3.72 -7.36
CA PHE A 64 -1.95 4.93 -7.55
C PHE A 64 -2.82 4.83 -8.81
N TRP A 65 -2.25 4.40 -9.94
CA TRP A 65 -2.97 4.30 -11.21
C TRP A 65 -4.08 3.26 -11.18
N ASP A 66 -3.80 2.06 -10.65
CA ASP A 66 -4.84 1.05 -10.56
C ASP A 66 -5.96 1.47 -9.63
N ARG A 67 -5.66 2.07 -8.48
CA ARG A 67 -6.70 2.63 -7.60
C ARG A 67 -7.57 3.65 -8.32
N LEU A 68 -6.96 4.47 -9.18
CA LEU A 68 -7.67 5.48 -9.93
C LEU A 68 -8.59 4.91 -11.02
N LEU A 69 -8.16 3.84 -11.67
CA LEU A 69 -8.92 3.13 -12.70
C LEU A 69 -10.05 2.28 -12.12
N HIS A 70 -9.81 1.69 -10.95
CA HIS A 70 -10.60 0.57 -10.46
C HIS A 70 -11.43 0.87 -9.20
N LEU A 71 -11.05 1.87 -8.39
CA LEU A 71 -11.85 2.25 -7.23
C LEU A 71 -12.87 3.33 -7.58
N PRO A 72 -14.07 3.28 -6.98
CA PRO A 72 -15.03 4.36 -7.14
C PRO A 72 -14.50 5.64 -6.49
N ALA A 73 -14.93 6.80 -7.03
CA ALA A 73 -14.54 8.11 -6.50
C ALA A 73 -14.95 8.33 -5.02
N SER A 74 -15.90 7.54 -4.50
CA SER A 74 -16.34 7.55 -3.11
C SER A 74 -15.46 6.73 -2.16
N ALA A 75 -14.40 6.09 -2.65
CA ALA A 75 -13.47 5.35 -1.79
C ALA A 75 -12.84 6.25 -0.73
N LYS A 76 -12.64 5.72 0.48
CA LYS A 76 -12.24 6.47 1.70
C LYS A 76 -11.01 7.36 1.54
N LEU A 77 -10.11 7.02 0.62
CA LEU A 77 -8.94 7.82 0.28
C LEU A 77 -8.88 7.91 -1.25
N PRO A 78 -9.29 9.03 -1.86
CA PRO A 78 -9.02 9.23 -3.28
C PRO A 78 -7.50 9.26 -3.49
N PRO A 79 -6.99 8.72 -4.61
CA PRO A 79 -5.57 8.79 -4.93
C PRO A 79 -5.11 10.26 -4.97
N GLN A 80 -4.01 10.58 -4.29
CA GLN A 80 -3.33 11.87 -4.40
C GLN A 80 -1.89 11.61 -4.81
N PHE A 81 -1.41 12.34 -5.81
CA PHE A 81 -0.04 12.21 -6.29
C PHE A 81 0.74 13.47 -5.95
N GLU A 82 1.87 13.32 -5.27
CA GLU A 82 2.75 14.44 -4.97
C GLU A 82 3.54 14.80 -6.23
N ALA A 83 3.50 16.06 -6.63
CA ALA A 83 4.23 16.56 -7.78
C ALA A 83 4.82 17.94 -7.48
N THR A 84 5.58 18.48 -8.43
CA THR A 84 6.15 19.82 -8.30
C THR A 84 5.91 20.64 -9.55
N LEU A 85 5.63 21.93 -9.39
CA LEU A 85 5.73 22.90 -10.49
C LEU A 85 7.19 23.05 -10.94
N GLU A 86 7.41 23.66 -12.10
CA GLU A 86 8.76 23.95 -12.63
C GLU A 86 9.65 24.72 -11.64
N ASP A 87 9.07 25.58 -10.82
CA ASP A 87 9.77 26.36 -9.80
C ASP A 87 10.02 25.59 -8.48
N GLY A 88 9.75 24.28 -8.48
CA GLY A 88 9.90 23.38 -7.32
C GLY A 88 8.77 23.46 -6.29
N THR A 89 7.68 24.17 -6.58
CA THR A 89 6.55 24.28 -5.64
C THR A 89 5.79 22.96 -5.57
N PRO A 90 5.61 22.40 -4.36
CA PRO A 90 4.88 21.15 -4.22
C PRO A 90 3.39 21.35 -4.50
N VAL A 91 2.83 20.44 -5.28
CA VAL A 91 1.40 20.37 -5.61
C VAL A 91 0.89 18.96 -5.36
N ASP A 92 -0.36 18.87 -4.92
CA ASP A 92 -1.09 17.61 -4.84
C ASP A 92 -1.99 17.49 -6.06
N LEU A 93 -1.64 16.55 -6.93
CA LEU A 93 -2.47 16.16 -8.05
C LEU A 93 -3.60 15.25 -7.54
N ARG A 94 -4.83 15.65 -7.85
CA ARG A 94 -6.04 14.91 -7.54
C ARG A 94 -6.83 14.67 -8.80
N MET A 95 -7.38 13.47 -8.93
CA MET A 95 -8.31 13.14 -9.99
C MET A 95 -9.63 12.69 -9.37
N THR A 96 -10.70 13.42 -9.67
CA THR A 96 -12.06 13.11 -9.18
C THR A 96 -12.78 12.27 -10.24
N GLY A 97 -12.64 10.95 -10.16
CA GLY A 97 -13.27 10.02 -11.10
C GLY A 97 -12.68 10.14 -12.51
N LYS A 98 -13.53 10.22 -13.54
CA LYS A 98 -13.12 10.36 -14.95
C LYS A 98 -12.85 11.82 -15.38
N GLY A 99 -12.82 12.76 -14.43
CA GLY A 99 -12.61 14.18 -14.72
C GLY A 99 -11.15 14.54 -15.01
N PRO A 100 -10.89 15.80 -15.42
CA PRO A 100 -9.52 16.29 -15.61
C PRO A 100 -8.75 16.26 -14.29
N TRP A 101 -7.43 16.16 -14.39
CA TRP A 101 -6.53 16.33 -13.26
C TRP A 101 -6.68 17.73 -12.67
N THR A 102 -6.71 17.80 -11.34
CA THR A 102 -6.71 19.05 -10.58
C THR A 102 -5.43 19.12 -9.76
N ALA A 103 -4.65 20.18 -9.95
CA ALA A 103 -3.47 20.44 -9.16
C ALA A 103 -3.82 21.40 -8.01
N ASN A 104 -3.60 20.95 -6.78
CA ASN A 104 -3.78 21.78 -5.60
C ASN A 104 -2.40 22.21 -5.09
N VAL A 105 -2.12 23.52 -5.12
CA VAL A 105 -0.88 24.07 -4.56
C VAL A 105 -0.86 23.82 -3.06
N ARG A 106 0.21 23.20 -2.55
CA ARG A 106 0.41 23.12 -1.10
C ARG A 106 0.78 24.50 -0.59
N SER A 107 -0.05 25.03 0.30
CA SER A 107 0.23 26.30 0.94
C SER A 107 1.56 26.25 1.69
N SER A 108 2.33 27.32 1.59
CA SER A 108 3.63 27.41 2.25
C SER A 108 3.96 28.83 2.64
N ILE A 109 4.71 28.95 3.74
CA ILE A 109 5.34 30.18 4.19
C ILE A 109 6.84 29.90 4.19
N LYS A 110 7.58 30.54 3.28
CA LYS A 110 9.06 30.49 3.26
C LYS A 110 9.61 31.79 3.83
N ARG A 111 10.60 31.68 4.72
CA ARG A 111 11.33 32.81 5.31
C ARG A 111 12.78 32.74 4.84
N ASP A 112 13.29 33.84 4.29
CA ASP A 112 14.68 33.99 3.87
C ASP A 112 15.18 35.37 4.31
N GLY A 113 15.90 35.40 5.44
CA GLY A 113 16.25 36.63 6.14
C GLY A 113 15.00 37.47 6.48
N ASP A 114 14.90 38.65 5.88
CA ASP A 114 13.78 39.58 6.04
C ASP A 114 12.67 39.39 5.01
N GLN A 115 12.84 38.46 4.07
CA GLN A 115 11.83 38.17 3.05
C GLN A 115 10.92 37.03 3.52
N ILE A 116 9.60 37.27 3.48
CA ILE A 116 8.57 36.24 3.69
C ILE A 116 7.81 36.05 2.39
N ARG A 117 7.78 34.81 1.90
CA ARG A 117 6.98 34.42 0.72
C ARG A 117 5.86 33.50 1.15
N ILE A 118 4.62 33.92 0.88
CA ILE A 118 3.41 33.12 1.11
C ILE A 118 2.94 32.59 -0.24
N ARG A 119 2.71 31.29 -0.33
CA ARG A 119 1.95 30.67 -1.42
C ARG A 119 0.67 30.07 -0.86
N ALA A 120 -0.43 30.32 -1.55
CA ALA A 120 -1.76 29.85 -1.18
C ALA A 120 -2.53 29.43 -2.43
N ARG A 121 -3.49 28.53 -2.27
CA ARG A 121 -4.34 28.06 -3.37
C ARG A 121 -5.39 29.08 -3.79
N ASP A 122 -5.82 29.92 -2.85
CA ASP A 122 -6.90 30.88 -2.99
C ASP A 122 -6.70 32.06 -2.03
N GLN A 123 -7.47 33.13 -2.23
CA GLN A 123 -7.41 34.36 -1.43
C GLN A 123 -7.70 34.12 0.06
N ALA A 124 -8.67 33.25 0.38
CA ALA A 124 -9.05 32.98 1.76
C ALA A 124 -7.96 32.21 2.52
N GLU A 125 -7.24 31.31 1.85
CA GLU A 125 -6.06 30.66 2.40
C GLU A 125 -4.89 31.62 2.54
N TYR A 126 -4.66 32.51 1.56
CA TYR A 126 -3.63 33.55 1.65
C TYR A 126 -3.83 34.42 2.90
N GLU A 127 -5.05 34.91 3.14
CA GLU A 127 -5.37 35.74 4.31
C GLU A 127 -5.15 34.99 5.63
N ARG A 128 -5.52 33.71 5.70
CA ARG A 128 -5.26 32.87 6.88
C ARG A 128 -3.76 32.69 7.15
N LEU A 129 -2.96 32.47 6.11
CA LEU A 129 -1.51 32.35 6.23
C LEU A 129 -0.87 33.69 6.60
N LEU A 130 -1.35 34.79 6.03
CA LEU A 130 -0.87 36.13 6.33
C LEU A 130 -1.11 36.49 7.80
N GLU A 131 -2.29 36.17 8.33
CA GLU A 131 -2.60 36.39 9.74
C GLU A 131 -1.71 35.53 10.66
N ARG A 132 -1.38 34.30 10.25
CA ARG A 132 -0.40 33.48 10.96
C ARG A 132 0.98 34.14 10.97
N VAL A 133 1.44 34.66 9.82
CA VAL A 133 2.71 35.39 9.72
C VAL A 133 2.73 36.63 10.63
N ARG A 134 1.65 37.42 10.66
CA ARG A 134 1.52 38.58 11.55
C ARG A 134 1.69 38.19 13.02
N LYS A 135 0.97 37.15 13.46
CA LYS A 135 1.05 36.65 14.84
C LYS A 135 2.45 36.16 15.21
N ASP A 136 3.13 35.51 14.28
CA ASP A 136 4.48 35.02 14.53
C ASP A 136 5.50 36.17 14.61
N LEU A 137 5.42 37.16 13.71
CA LEU A 137 6.30 38.35 13.76
C LEU A 137 6.05 39.21 15.00
N ALA A 138 4.80 39.38 15.42
CA ALA A 138 4.47 40.15 16.62
C ALA A 138 5.11 39.54 17.89
N LYS A 139 5.22 38.21 17.98
CA LYS A 139 5.95 37.52 19.07
C LYS A 139 7.45 37.79 19.03
N GLU A 140 8.00 38.04 17.84
CA GLU A 140 9.40 38.38 17.61
C GLU A 140 9.65 39.91 17.77
N GLY A 141 8.63 40.70 18.11
CA GLY A 141 8.74 42.17 18.22
C GLY A 141 8.88 42.87 16.86
N ARG A 142 8.48 42.20 15.78
CA ARG A 142 8.54 42.68 14.40
C ARG A 142 7.12 42.91 13.87
N GLU A 143 6.98 43.81 12.90
CA GLU A 143 5.71 44.09 12.23
C GLU A 143 5.85 43.94 10.72
N LEU A 144 4.73 43.59 10.07
CA LEU A 144 4.65 43.63 8.60
C LEU A 144 4.45 45.08 8.14
N PRO A 145 4.98 45.46 6.97
CA PRO A 145 4.63 46.72 6.33
C PRO A 145 3.12 46.91 6.20
N ALA A 146 2.64 48.14 6.34
CA ALA A 146 1.22 48.46 6.19
C ALA A 146 0.69 48.22 4.76
N ASP A 147 1.58 48.34 3.76
CA ASP A 147 1.29 48.05 2.37
C ASP A 147 2.10 46.83 1.91
N LEU A 148 1.41 45.71 1.76
CA LEU A 148 1.99 44.43 1.33
C LEU A 148 1.82 44.17 -0.17
N GLY A 149 1.14 45.09 -0.89
CA GLY A 149 0.65 44.83 -2.23
C GLY A 149 -0.46 43.77 -2.29
N ALA A 150 -1.16 43.71 -3.43
CA ALA A 150 -2.11 42.63 -3.69
C ALA A 150 -1.35 41.33 -4.03
N PRO A 151 -1.85 40.16 -3.58
CA PRO A 151 -1.30 38.89 -4.04
C PRO A 151 -1.43 38.80 -5.56
N GLN A 152 -0.37 38.34 -6.22
CA GLN A 152 -0.37 38.18 -7.67
C GLN A 152 -0.91 36.78 -8.04
N PRO A 153 -1.99 36.69 -8.82
CA PRO A 153 -2.41 35.42 -9.40
C PRO A 153 -1.30 34.88 -10.30
N GLN A 154 -1.01 33.59 -10.17
CA GLN A 154 -0.05 32.90 -11.03
C GLN A 154 -0.75 31.72 -11.69
N GLU A 155 -0.65 31.63 -13.01
CA GLU A 155 -1.09 30.43 -13.73
C GLU A 155 -0.25 29.23 -13.29
N LEU A 156 -0.89 28.09 -13.15
CA LEU A 156 -0.18 26.84 -12.89
C LEU A 156 0.58 26.48 -14.18
N GLY A 157 1.91 26.59 -14.11
CA GLY A 157 2.81 26.15 -15.18
C GLY A 157 2.85 24.63 -15.32
N GLU A 158 3.86 24.10 -15.99
CA GLU A 158 4.02 22.66 -16.17
C GLU A 158 4.20 21.95 -14.82
N VAL A 159 3.47 20.85 -14.64
CA VAL A 159 3.60 19.98 -13.48
C VAL A 159 4.56 18.84 -13.82
N ARG A 160 5.65 18.74 -13.07
CA ARG A 160 6.61 17.65 -13.17
C ARG A 160 6.27 16.57 -12.15
N ILE A 161 6.07 15.37 -12.68
CA ILE A 161 5.80 14.16 -11.92
C ILE A 161 7.08 13.32 -11.95
N ALA A 162 7.77 13.24 -10.81
CA ALA A 162 8.88 12.32 -10.64
C ALA A 162 8.34 11.06 -9.97
N THR A 163 8.54 9.91 -10.62
CA THR A 163 8.10 8.63 -10.08
C THR A 163 9.28 7.69 -9.95
N GLN A 164 9.29 6.94 -8.86
CA GLN A 164 10.29 5.92 -8.62
C GLN A 164 9.55 4.66 -8.18
N LEU A 165 9.90 3.55 -8.81
CA LEU A 165 9.49 2.23 -8.37
C LEU A 165 10.47 1.79 -7.28
N ASP A 166 10.00 1.75 -6.03
CA ASP A 166 10.83 1.40 -4.88
C ASP A 166 10.64 -0.07 -4.49
N GLY A 167 11.62 -0.90 -4.84
CA GLY A 167 11.54 -2.34 -4.57
C GLY A 167 11.50 -2.71 -3.09
N VAL A 168 11.94 -1.84 -2.19
CA VAL A 168 11.82 -2.05 -0.74
C VAL A 168 10.37 -1.87 -0.31
N VAL A 169 9.69 -0.84 -0.80
CA VAL A 169 8.27 -0.58 -0.52
C VAL A 169 7.40 -1.76 -0.96
N TRP A 170 7.67 -2.30 -2.15
CA TRP A 170 6.99 -3.50 -2.67
C TRP A 170 7.30 -4.75 -1.84
N LEU A 171 8.57 -4.97 -1.46
CA LEU A 171 8.96 -6.12 -0.65
C LEU A 171 8.29 -6.09 0.73
N ARG A 172 8.28 -4.92 1.38
CA ARG A 172 7.66 -4.71 2.70
C ARG A 172 6.16 -5.00 2.67
N MET A 173 5.47 -4.53 1.62
CA MET A 173 4.06 -4.86 1.41
C MET A 173 3.85 -6.35 1.15
N ALA A 174 4.69 -6.99 0.32
CA ALA A 174 4.60 -8.42 0.07
C ALA A 174 4.82 -9.24 1.34
N ALA A 175 5.79 -8.87 2.18
CA ALA A 175 6.04 -9.50 3.48
C ALA A 175 4.86 -9.32 4.45
N LYS A 176 4.29 -8.10 4.50
CA LYS A 176 3.07 -7.79 5.26
C LYS A 176 1.92 -8.73 4.90
N ILE A 177 1.61 -8.80 3.60
CA ILE A 177 0.53 -9.63 3.05
C ILE A 177 0.82 -11.10 3.34
N THR A 178 2.05 -11.54 3.13
CA THR A 178 2.46 -12.94 3.37
C THR A 178 2.25 -13.35 4.82
N LEU A 179 2.75 -12.57 5.78
CA LEU A 179 2.53 -12.82 7.20
C LEU A 179 1.03 -12.80 7.56
N GLY A 180 0.27 -11.86 6.97
CA GLY A 180 -1.17 -11.77 7.13
C GLY A 180 -1.91 -13.02 6.63
N VAL A 181 -1.58 -13.49 5.42
CA VAL A 181 -2.16 -14.70 4.80
C VAL A 181 -1.81 -15.94 5.61
N LEU A 182 -0.53 -16.17 5.89
CA LEU A 182 -0.08 -17.38 6.61
C LEU A 182 -0.69 -17.45 8.01
N SER A 183 -0.95 -16.31 8.66
CA SER A 183 -1.63 -16.27 9.96
C SER A 183 -3.05 -16.84 9.98
N LEU A 184 -3.66 -17.02 8.80
CA LEU A 184 -5.00 -17.57 8.64
C LEU A 184 -4.99 -19.08 8.40
N VAL A 185 -3.87 -19.65 7.95
CA VAL A 185 -3.84 -21.00 7.37
C VAL A 185 -2.70 -21.88 7.85
N VAL A 186 -1.66 -21.32 8.47
CA VAL A 186 -0.55 -22.07 9.03
C VAL A 186 -0.66 -22.07 10.56
N ASP A 187 -0.23 -23.17 11.18
CA ASP A 187 -0.17 -23.28 12.62
C ASP A 187 0.72 -22.19 13.23
N GLU A 188 0.32 -21.71 14.41
CA GLU A 188 0.96 -20.58 15.07
C GLU A 188 2.44 -20.83 15.38
N GLN A 189 2.86 -22.09 15.60
CA GLN A 189 4.26 -22.42 15.86
C GLN A 189 5.19 -22.01 14.71
N TRP A 190 4.66 -21.91 13.47
CA TRP A 190 5.44 -21.48 12.32
C TRP A 190 6.02 -20.08 12.49
N ILE A 191 5.36 -19.19 13.27
CA ILE A 191 5.87 -17.83 13.50
C ILE A 191 7.26 -17.80 14.18
N ARG A 192 7.66 -18.90 14.83
CA ARG A 192 8.95 -19.06 15.50
C ARG A 192 10.05 -19.60 14.58
N THR A 193 9.73 -19.90 13.32
CA THR A 193 10.71 -20.41 12.35
C THR A 193 11.67 -19.30 11.86
N PRO A 194 12.85 -19.68 11.34
CA PRO A 194 13.75 -18.74 10.66
C PRO A 194 13.08 -18.04 9.47
N GLU A 195 12.24 -18.74 8.71
CA GLU A 195 11.53 -18.17 7.57
C GLU A 195 10.57 -17.05 8.00
N ALA A 196 9.80 -17.27 9.06
CA ALA A 196 8.95 -16.23 9.61
C ALA A 196 9.76 -15.04 10.14
N ALA A 197 10.95 -15.28 10.71
CA ALA A 197 11.85 -14.22 11.14
C ALA A 197 12.39 -13.41 9.95
N LYS A 198 12.73 -14.06 8.83
CA LYS A 198 13.12 -13.40 7.57
C LYS A 198 12.03 -12.45 7.08
N LEU A 199 10.79 -12.92 6.98
CA LEU A 199 9.66 -12.06 6.54
C LEU A 199 9.41 -10.89 7.49
N ARG A 200 9.54 -11.06 8.80
CA ARG A 200 9.46 -9.95 9.76
C ARG A 200 10.61 -8.96 9.61
N GLY A 201 11.81 -9.46 9.33
CA GLY A 201 12.97 -8.62 8.97
C GLY A 201 12.66 -7.78 7.74
N TRP A 202 12.19 -8.41 6.67
CA TRP A 202 11.78 -7.70 5.46
C TRP A 202 10.65 -6.70 5.70
N LEU A 203 9.68 -7.00 6.56
CA LEU A 203 8.57 -6.10 6.88
C LEU A 203 9.06 -4.79 7.54
N TRP A 204 9.97 -4.90 8.50
CA TRP A 204 10.33 -3.78 9.38
C TRP A 204 11.63 -3.06 9.02
N ASP A 205 12.57 -3.73 8.35
CA ASP A 205 13.83 -3.13 7.93
C ASP A 205 13.61 -2.18 6.74
N GLU A 206 14.22 -1.00 6.80
CA GLU A 206 14.23 -0.03 5.70
C GLU A 206 15.29 -0.36 4.64
N ASN A 207 16.24 -1.25 4.96
CA ASN A 207 17.28 -1.74 4.06
C ASN A 207 17.35 -3.28 4.13
N PRO A 208 16.24 -3.99 3.83
CA PRO A 208 16.17 -5.42 4.02
C PRO A 208 17.23 -6.15 3.18
N GLN A 209 17.77 -7.24 3.73
CA GLN A 209 18.78 -8.06 3.07
C GLN A 209 18.29 -9.49 2.85
N ASN A 210 18.79 -10.11 1.79
CA ASN A 210 18.70 -11.55 1.56
C ASN A 210 19.69 -12.28 2.48
N PRO A 211 19.57 -13.61 2.66
CA PRO A 211 20.52 -14.40 3.46
C PRO A 211 21.99 -14.22 3.06
N GLU A 212 22.25 -13.93 1.78
CA GLU A 212 23.61 -13.70 1.25
C GLU A 212 24.13 -12.27 1.51
N GLY A 213 23.34 -11.41 2.16
CA GLY A 213 23.68 -10.02 2.49
C GLY A 213 23.43 -9.00 1.37
N SER A 214 22.91 -9.43 0.21
CA SER A 214 22.49 -8.51 -0.85
C SER A 214 21.18 -7.79 -0.48
N PRO A 215 20.91 -6.57 -0.99
CA PRO A 215 19.61 -5.93 -0.80
C PRO A 215 18.46 -6.81 -1.30
N ALA A 216 17.47 -7.03 -0.44
CA ALA A 216 16.23 -7.71 -0.80
C ALA A 216 15.28 -6.69 -1.41
N LEU A 217 14.74 -7.00 -2.58
CA LEU A 217 13.81 -6.15 -3.32
C LEU A 217 12.72 -7.03 -3.92
N ALA A 218 11.51 -6.50 -4.05
CA ALA A 218 10.46 -7.10 -4.84
C ALA A 218 9.95 -6.07 -5.85
N PHE A 219 9.55 -6.52 -7.03
CA PHE A 219 8.97 -5.66 -8.05
C PHE A 219 7.77 -6.35 -8.66
N PRO A 220 6.76 -5.59 -9.11
CA PRO A 220 5.68 -6.19 -9.85
C PRO A 220 6.18 -6.74 -11.18
N HIS A 221 5.67 -7.89 -11.59
CA HIS A 221 6.01 -8.54 -12.85
C HIS A 221 4.77 -8.80 -13.70
N GLN A 222 5.00 -9.07 -14.98
CA GLN A 222 3.93 -9.43 -15.93
C GLN A 222 3.42 -10.86 -15.67
N PRO A 223 2.17 -11.18 -16.02
CA PRO A 223 1.69 -12.57 -16.00
C PRO A 223 2.63 -13.49 -16.77
N THR A 224 3.12 -14.55 -16.13
CA THR A 224 4.04 -15.52 -16.76
C THR A 224 3.41 -16.89 -16.95
N ALA A 225 2.40 -17.24 -16.15
CA ALA A 225 1.71 -18.52 -16.24
C ALA A 225 0.26 -18.32 -16.73
N LYS A 226 -0.32 -19.38 -17.32
CA LYS A 226 -1.73 -19.40 -17.73
C LYS A 226 -2.66 -18.99 -16.58
N LEU A 227 -2.36 -19.44 -15.37
CA LEU A 227 -3.13 -19.08 -14.18
C LEU A 227 -3.18 -17.55 -13.97
N ASP A 228 -2.05 -16.87 -14.12
CA ASP A 228 -1.98 -15.41 -13.95
C ASP A 228 -2.69 -14.65 -15.07
N THR A 229 -2.74 -15.23 -16.26
CA THR A 229 -3.36 -14.60 -17.42
C THR A 229 -4.89 -14.71 -17.38
N TYR A 230 -5.42 -15.86 -16.96
CA TYR A 230 -6.83 -16.19 -17.16
C TYR A 230 -7.69 -16.13 -15.89
N VAL A 231 -7.09 -16.18 -14.70
CA VAL A 231 -7.84 -16.23 -13.44
C VAL A 231 -8.15 -14.86 -12.84
N PRO A 232 -7.21 -13.90 -12.80
CA PRO A 232 -7.48 -12.60 -12.21
C PRO A 232 -8.51 -11.81 -13.02
N ARG A 233 -9.44 -11.18 -12.30
CA ARG A 233 -10.55 -10.40 -12.88
C ARG A 233 -10.48 -8.96 -12.36
N PRO A 234 -9.87 -8.03 -13.10
CA PRO A 234 -9.89 -6.63 -12.70
C PRO A 234 -11.33 -6.17 -12.41
N PRO A 235 -11.60 -5.48 -11.28
CA PRO A 235 -10.64 -4.85 -10.37
C PRO A 235 -10.32 -5.63 -9.08
N GLU A 236 -10.43 -6.96 -9.06
CA GLU A 236 -10.23 -7.74 -7.82
C GLU A 236 -8.76 -7.80 -7.40
N HIS A 237 -8.52 -7.99 -6.11
CA HIS A 237 -7.27 -8.57 -5.62
C HIS A 237 -7.42 -10.07 -5.51
N LEU A 238 -6.38 -10.80 -5.88
CA LEU A 238 -6.31 -12.25 -5.76
C LEU A 238 -5.05 -12.64 -4.99
N LEU A 239 -5.24 -13.44 -3.93
CA LEU A 239 -4.16 -14.03 -3.14
C LEU A 239 -4.28 -15.54 -3.27
N TYR A 240 -3.22 -16.25 -3.65
CA TYR A 240 -3.25 -17.71 -3.65
C TYR A 240 -1.90 -18.34 -3.33
N LEU A 241 -1.96 -19.40 -2.53
CA LEU A 241 -0.82 -20.25 -2.22
C LEU A 241 -0.77 -21.39 -3.21
N HIS A 242 0.40 -21.63 -3.80
CA HIS A 242 0.63 -22.70 -4.77
C HIS A 242 1.90 -23.47 -4.41
N PRO A 243 1.97 -24.78 -4.73
CA PRO A 243 3.19 -25.54 -4.53
C PRO A 243 4.30 -24.93 -5.39
N ALA A 244 5.47 -24.74 -4.80
CA ALA A 244 6.68 -24.41 -5.54
C ALA A 244 7.45 -25.71 -5.85
N PRO A 245 8.42 -25.70 -6.78
CA PRO A 245 9.29 -26.84 -7.00
C PRO A 245 10.08 -27.19 -5.73
N GLY A 246 9.79 -28.32 -5.10
CA GLY A 246 10.38 -28.78 -3.83
C GLY A 246 9.32 -29.15 -2.80
N GLU A 247 9.60 -30.14 -1.94
CA GLU A 247 8.58 -30.71 -1.03
C GLU A 247 8.16 -29.77 0.12
N SER A 248 8.93 -28.72 0.43
CA SER A 248 8.70 -27.85 1.60
C SER A 248 8.49 -26.36 1.29
N THR A 249 8.43 -25.98 0.01
CA THR A 249 8.30 -24.57 -0.40
C THR A 249 6.92 -24.30 -0.99
N VAL A 250 6.30 -23.21 -0.55
CA VAL A 250 5.06 -22.67 -1.12
C VAL A 250 5.32 -21.29 -1.70
N GLY A 251 4.74 -21.01 -2.86
CA GLY A 251 4.68 -19.67 -3.41
C GLY A 251 3.37 -18.99 -3.00
N LEU A 252 3.43 -17.78 -2.46
CA LEU A 252 2.27 -16.90 -2.38
C LEU A 252 2.29 -15.96 -3.59
N ARG A 253 1.26 -16.05 -4.43
CA ARG A 253 0.98 -15.06 -5.46
C ARG A 253 0.09 -13.96 -4.90
N ILE A 254 0.48 -12.72 -5.12
CA ILE A 254 -0.27 -11.52 -4.76
C ILE A 254 -0.60 -10.79 -6.06
N VAL A 255 -1.88 -10.66 -6.36
CA VAL A 255 -2.36 -9.93 -7.53
C VAL A 255 -3.15 -8.73 -7.04
N PHE A 256 -2.67 -7.53 -7.35
CA PHE A 256 -3.40 -6.29 -7.09
C PHE A 256 -4.23 -5.91 -8.31
N PHE A 257 -5.51 -5.63 -8.08
CA PHE A 257 -6.47 -5.16 -9.10
C PHE A 257 -6.56 -6.02 -10.38
N GLY A 258 -6.09 -7.27 -10.33
CA GLY A 258 -6.03 -8.18 -11.46
C GLY A 258 -4.93 -7.84 -12.49
N THR A 259 -4.05 -6.89 -12.19
CA THR A 259 -3.12 -6.28 -13.16
C THR A 259 -1.65 -6.33 -12.71
N LEU A 260 -1.37 -6.24 -11.41
CA LEU A 260 -0.01 -6.19 -10.87
C LEU A 260 0.28 -7.43 -10.03
N PHE A 261 1.35 -8.16 -10.39
CA PHE A 261 1.68 -9.44 -9.77
C PHE A 261 2.95 -9.32 -8.95
N VAL A 262 2.96 -9.89 -7.75
CA VAL A 262 4.14 -10.05 -6.90
C VAL A 262 4.12 -11.47 -6.35
N SER A 263 5.28 -12.08 -6.16
CA SER A 263 5.37 -13.41 -5.55
C SER A 263 6.35 -13.43 -4.40
N VAL A 264 6.06 -14.26 -3.41
CA VAL A 264 6.97 -14.55 -2.31
C VAL A 264 7.09 -16.07 -2.19
N GLU A 265 8.31 -16.59 -2.25
CA GLU A 265 8.59 -17.99 -1.94
C GLU A 265 8.82 -18.14 -0.45
N ILE A 266 8.21 -19.17 0.14
CA ILE A 266 8.11 -19.36 1.57
C ILE A 266 8.48 -20.81 1.91
N GLU A 267 9.44 -20.99 2.79
CA GLU A 267 9.75 -22.29 3.36
C GLU A 267 8.80 -22.62 4.53
N LEU A 268 7.98 -23.65 4.38
CA LEU A 268 7.04 -24.04 5.42
C LEU A 268 7.67 -24.89 6.51
N GLY A 269 8.83 -25.52 6.28
CA GLY A 269 9.56 -26.25 7.32
C GLY A 269 8.81 -27.49 7.85
N GLY A 270 8.14 -28.22 6.97
CA GLY A 270 7.38 -29.44 7.30
C GLY A 270 5.92 -29.22 7.71
N TYR A 271 5.44 -27.98 7.67
CA TYR A 271 4.02 -27.66 7.83
C TYR A 271 3.29 -27.90 6.52
N ASP A 272 2.03 -28.34 6.61
CA ASP A 272 1.20 -28.61 5.44
C ASP A 272 1.07 -27.36 4.55
N CYS A 273 1.19 -27.56 3.24
CA CYS A 273 0.99 -26.50 2.26
C CYS A 273 -0.51 -26.17 2.15
N PRO A 274 -0.97 -25.03 2.67
CA PRO A 274 -2.37 -24.68 2.55
C PRO A 274 -2.61 -24.14 1.15
N LEU A 275 -3.21 -24.93 0.26
CA LEU A 275 -3.54 -24.54 -1.11
C LEU A 275 -4.71 -23.55 -1.19
N LYS A 276 -4.75 -22.55 -0.30
CA LYS A 276 -5.86 -21.62 -0.12
C LYS A 276 -5.72 -20.39 -1.01
N ALA A 277 -6.87 -19.81 -1.35
CA ALA A 277 -6.95 -18.59 -2.13
C ALA A 277 -8.09 -17.69 -1.68
N TRP A 278 -7.93 -16.39 -1.90
CA TRP A 278 -8.90 -15.35 -1.56
C TRP A 278 -9.03 -14.35 -2.69
N ARG A 279 -10.28 -14.03 -3.03
CA ARG A 279 -10.64 -12.94 -3.92
C ARG A 279 -11.24 -11.80 -3.10
N THR A 280 -10.79 -10.58 -3.36
CA THR A 280 -11.34 -9.40 -2.69
C THR A 280 -11.62 -8.31 -3.70
N THR A 281 -12.83 -7.75 -3.66
CA THR A 281 -13.22 -6.63 -4.53
C THR A 281 -13.77 -5.51 -3.66
N TYR A 282 -13.51 -4.26 -4.06
CA TYR A 282 -13.97 -3.11 -3.30
C TYR A 282 -15.49 -3.17 -3.04
N GLY A 283 -15.87 -3.06 -1.77
CA GLY A 283 -17.27 -3.06 -1.34
C GLY A 283 -17.95 -4.44 -1.33
N GLN A 284 -17.26 -5.51 -1.73
CA GLN A 284 -17.79 -6.88 -1.70
C GLN A 284 -17.17 -7.67 -0.54
N PRO A 285 -17.87 -8.71 -0.02
CA PRO A 285 -17.27 -9.68 0.89
C PRO A 285 -16.06 -10.40 0.27
N VAL A 286 -15.19 -10.94 1.11
CA VAL A 286 -14.11 -11.83 0.65
C VAL A 286 -14.72 -13.15 0.20
N THR A 287 -14.29 -13.65 -0.96
CA THR A 287 -14.60 -15.00 -1.40
C THR A 287 -13.37 -15.87 -1.18
N GLU A 288 -13.54 -16.95 -0.42
CA GLU A 288 -12.51 -17.97 -0.23
C GLU A 288 -12.65 -19.07 -1.29
N THR A 289 -11.52 -19.55 -1.79
CA THR A 289 -11.42 -20.67 -2.72
C THR A 289 -10.08 -21.39 -2.48
N ASP A 290 -9.66 -22.24 -3.41
CA ASP A 290 -8.39 -22.95 -3.35
C ASP A 290 -7.68 -22.97 -4.70
N PHE A 291 -6.41 -23.31 -4.67
CA PHE A 291 -5.54 -23.33 -5.85
C PHE A 291 -6.07 -24.26 -6.95
N GLN A 292 -6.67 -25.41 -6.59
CA GLN A 292 -7.17 -26.37 -7.57
C GLN A 292 -8.38 -25.82 -8.34
N ALA A 293 -9.28 -25.12 -7.63
CA ALA A 293 -10.39 -24.42 -8.26
C ALA A 293 -9.91 -23.34 -9.24
N LEU A 294 -8.86 -22.58 -8.88
CA LEU A 294 -8.28 -21.58 -9.78
C LEU A 294 -7.64 -22.22 -11.03
N VAL A 295 -6.96 -23.37 -10.86
CA VAL A 295 -6.38 -24.12 -11.99
C VAL A 295 -7.48 -24.58 -12.94
N MET A 296 -8.58 -25.13 -12.41
CA MET A 296 -9.72 -25.54 -13.21
C MET A 296 -10.33 -24.36 -13.98
N GLU A 297 -10.49 -23.22 -13.32
CA GLU A 297 -10.97 -21.98 -13.95
C GLU A 297 -10.08 -21.55 -15.11
N ALA A 298 -8.75 -21.54 -14.93
CA ALA A 298 -7.82 -21.21 -16.00
C ALA A 298 -7.92 -22.19 -17.17
N THR A 299 -8.03 -23.48 -16.90
CA THR A 299 -8.16 -24.51 -17.94
C THR A 299 -9.42 -24.30 -18.77
N LEU A 300 -10.56 -24.00 -18.13
CA LEU A 300 -11.81 -23.71 -18.83
C LEU A 300 -11.70 -22.44 -19.69
N ALA A 301 -11.12 -21.37 -19.14
CA ALA A 301 -10.93 -20.11 -19.88
C ALA A 301 -10.02 -20.28 -21.11
N VAL A 302 -8.97 -21.11 -21.02
CA VAL A 302 -8.11 -21.44 -22.17
C VAL A 302 -8.90 -22.14 -23.27
N HIS A 303 -9.73 -23.12 -22.92
CA HIS A 303 -10.55 -23.85 -23.89
C HIS A 303 -11.60 -22.97 -24.59
N GLU A 304 -12.13 -21.95 -23.90
CA GLU A 304 -13.07 -21.00 -24.49
C GLU A 304 -12.41 -20.05 -25.50
N LEU A 305 -11.15 -19.68 -25.28
CA LEU A 305 -10.42 -18.75 -26.13
C LEU A 305 -9.71 -19.41 -27.33
N ASP A 306 -9.33 -20.68 -27.19
CA ASP A 306 -8.66 -21.47 -28.23
C ASP A 306 -9.31 -22.87 -28.32
N PRO A 307 -10.49 -22.99 -28.96
CA PRO A 307 -11.17 -24.27 -29.07
C PRO A 307 -10.29 -25.23 -29.88
N PRO A 308 -10.13 -26.50 -29.43
CA PRO A 308 -9.32 -27.47 -30.15
C PRO A 308 -9.80 -27.58 -31.59
N SER A 309 -8.87 -27.46 -32.54
CA SER A 309 -9.16 -27.68 -33.95
C SER A 309 -9.58 -29.13 -34.14
N ASN A 310 -10.86 -29.34 -34.47
CA ASN A 310 -11.39 -30.66 -34.82
C ASN A 310 -10.77 -31.22 -36.10
#